data_AF-A0A5N7CU80-F1
#
_entry.id   AF-A0A5N7CU80-F1
#
_cell.length_a   1.000
_cell.length_b   1.000
_cell.length_c   1.000
_cell.angle_alpha   90.00
_cell.angle_beta   90.00
_cell.angle_gamma   90.00
#
_symmetry.space_group_name_H-M   'P 1'
#
loop_
_entity.id
_entity.type
_entity.pdbx_description
1 polymer ?
#
loop_
_entity_poly.entity_id
_entity_poly.type
_entity_poly.pdbx_seq_one_letter_code
_entity_poly.pdbx_strand_id
1 'polypeptide(L)'
;MHLVVIKNKIVDQYPFVVTPMFNALNDSKDLALRRMQSAGTHRYMLPFLPSQLEEIDGIFGGDPWPYGLEVNRKPLEALVTYLEDQTVIPHKVPLEQLFALIYGKNLKR
;
A
#
# COMPACT_ATOMS: atom_id res chain seq x y z
N MET A 1 4.62 2.78 7.25
CA MET A 1 4.65 1.61 6.34
C MET A 1 3.67 0.59 6.87
N HIS A 2 2.54 0.40 6.20
CA HIS A 2 1.48 -0.54 6.62
C HIS A 2 1.43 -1.71 5.64
N LEU A 3 1.13 -2.90 6.15
CA LEU A 3 1.07 -4.13 5.37
C LEU A 3 -0.30 -4.75 5.48
N VAL A 4 -0.71 -5.44 4.41
CA VAL A 4 -1.88 -6.31 4.38
C VAL A 4 -1.38 -7.74 4.19
N VAL A 5 -1.85 -8.65 5.04
CA VAL A 5 -1.43 -10.05 5.02
C VAL A 5 -2.61 -10.96 4.75
N ILE A 6 -2.40 -11.98 3.94
CA ILE A 6 -3.37 -13.05 3.68
C ILE A 6 -2.77 -14.33 4.27
N LYS A 7 -3.55 -15.10 5.04
CA LYS A 7 -3.07 -16.37 5.59
C LYS A 7 -2.73 -17.33 4.45
N ASN A 8 -1.57 -18.00 4.51
CA ASN A 8 -1.12 -18.94 3.49
C ASN A 8 -2.20 -19.96 3.11
N LYS A 9 -2.88 -20.56 4.09
CA LYS A 9 -3.98 -21.52 3.84
C LYS A 9 -5.08 -21.01 2.88
N ILE A 10 -5.31 -19.69 2.84
CA ILE A 10 -6.29 -19.07 1.94
C ILE A 10 -5.70 -18.93 0.53
N VAL A 11 -4.42 -18.57 0.44
CA VAL A 11 -3.70 -18.51 -0.85
C VAL A 11 -3.55 -19.91 -1.44
N ASP A 12 -3.24 -20.92 -0.61
CA ASP A 12 -3.12 -22.31 -1.05
C ASP A 12 -4.45 -22.84 -1.61
N GLN A 13 -5.57 -22.48 -0.96
CA GLN A 13 -6.91 -22.88 -1.39
C GLN A 13 -7.43 -22.04 -2.57
N TYR A 14 -7.09 -20.76 -2.63
CA TYR A 14 -7.55 -19.79 -3.64
C TYR A 14 -6.38 -18.94 -4.16
N PRO A 15 -5.48 -19.49 -5.00
CA PRO A 15 -4.25 -18.79 -5.42
C PRO A 15 -4.50 -17.44 -6.10
N PHE A 16 -5.64 -17.31 -6.79
CA PHE A 16 -6.02 -16.09 -7.47
C PHE A 16 -6.31 -14.92 -6.52
N VAL A 17 -6.58 -15.14 -5.23
CA VAL A 17 -7.12 -14.12 -4.30
C VAL A 17 -6.22 -12.91 -4.13
N VAL A 18 -4.89 -13.09 -4.27
CA VAL A 18 -3.89 -12.05 -4.00
C VAL A 18 -4.07 -10.84 -4.91
N THR A 19 -4.20 -11.07 -6.22
CA THR A 19 -4.25 -9.99 -7.22
C THR A 19 -5.54 -9.17 -7.14
N PRO A 20 -6.75 -9.76 -7.13
CA PRO A 20 -7.99 -9.01 -6.94
C PRO A 20 -8.04 -8.28 -5.61
N MET A 21 -7.52 -8.85 -4.52
CA MET A 21 -7.46 -8.17 -3.22
C MET A 21 -6.55 -6.93 -3.28
N PHE A 22 -5.35 -7.08 -3.85
CA PHE A 22 -4.43 -5.96 -4.07
C PHE A 22 -5.08 -4.85 -4.92
N ASN A 23 -5.73 -5.22 -6.02
CA ASN A 23 -6.39 -4.26 -6.90
C ASN A 23 -7.60 -3.59 -6.23
N ALA A 24 -8.44 -4.35 -5.52
CA ALA A 24 -9.61 -3.82 -4.81
C ALA A 24 -9.21 -2.81 -3.72
N LEU A 25 -8.11 -3.06 -3.02
CA LEU A 25 -7.57 -2.13 -2.02
C LEU A 25 -7.03 -0.85 -2.65
N ASN A 26 -6.34 -0.94 -3.79
CA ASN A 26 -5.95 0.24 -4.57
C ASN A 26 -7.18 1.04 -5.00
N ASP A 27 -8.19 0.37 -5.57
CA ASP A 27 -9.42 1.02 -6.04
C ASP A 27 -10.19 1.70 -4.90
N SER A 28 -10.23 1.06 -3.73
CA SER A 28 -10.83 1.62 -2.52
C SER A 28 -10.06 2.85 -2.04
N LYS A 29 -8.73 2.80 -2.03
CA LYS A 29 -7.88 3.94 -1.67
C LYS A 29 -8.09 5.11 -2.62
N ASP A 30 -8.02 4.89 -3.93
CA ASP A 30 -8.20 5.93 -4.95
C ASP A 30 -9.59 6.57 -4.86
N LEU A 31 -10.62 5.76 -4.56
CA LEU A 31 -11.96 6.27 -4.33
C LEU A 31 -12.04 7.13 -3.07
N ALA A 32 -11.37 6.73 -1.98
CA ALA A 32 -11.30 7.50 -0.75
C ALA A 32 -10.59 8.85 -0.96
N LEU A 33 -9.43 8.85 -1.63
CA LEU A 33 -8.68 10.07 -1.96
C LEU A 33 -9.52 11.05 -2.79
N ARG A 34 -10.15 10.57 -3.88
CA ARG A 34 -11.05 11.41 -4.70
C ARG A 34 -12.22 11.99 -3.92
N ARG A 35 -12.81 11.20 -3.02
CA ARG A 35 -13.93 11.67 -2.18
C ARG A 35 -13.48 12.67 -1.12
N MET A 36 -12.25 12.55 -0.64
CA MET A 36 -11.65 13.47 0.32
C MET A 36 -11.45 14.87 -0.27
N GLN A 37 -11.14 14.95 -1.56
CA GLN A 37 -10.95 16.19 -2.32
C GLN A 37 -12.26 16.90 -2.72
N SER A 38 -13.43 16.38 -2.32
CA SER A 38 -14.71 16.96 -2.72
C SER A 38 -14.98 18.31 -2.04
N ALA A 39 -14.99 19.40 -2.82
CA ALA A 39 -15.14 20.77 -2.33
C ALA A 39 -16.56 21.10 -1.80
N GLY A 40 -17.59 20.36 -2.21
CA GLY A 40 -18.99 20.67 -1.88
C GLY A 40 -19.44 20.24 -0.49
N THR A 41 -18.85 19.16 0.04
CA THR A 41 -19.14 18.63 1.38
C THR A 41 -17.93 17.87 1.90
N HIS A 42 -17.31 18.39 2.96
CA HIS A 42 -16.20 17.70 3.61
C HIS A 42 -16.69 16.39 4.24
N ARG A 43 -16.09 15.27 3.80
CA ARG A 43 -16.48 13.93 4.27
C ARG A 43 -15.92 13.61 5.65
N TYR A 44 -14.93 14.37 6.12
CA TYR A 44 -14.23 14.16 7.37
C TYR A 44 -14.31 15.40 8.24
N MET A 45 -14.35 15.21 9.55
CA MET A 45 -14.43 16.29 10.55
C MET A 45 -13.06 16.91 10.83
N LEU A 46 -12.29 17.19 9.77
CA LEU A 46 -10.99 17.85 9.86
C LEU A 46 -11.16 19.33 9.46
N PRO A 47 -11.01 20.28 10.40
CA PRO A 47 -11.30 21.70 10.16
C PRO A 47 -10.50 22.33 9.02
N PHE A 48 -9.28 21.84 8.78
CA PHE A 48 -8.35 22.37 7.78
C PHE A 48 -8.06 21.35 6.68
N LEU A 49 -9.03 20.48 6.38
CA LEU A 49 -8.84 19.42 5.39
C LEU A 49 -8.31 19.93 4.03
N PRO A 50 -8.82 21.02 3.44
CA PRO A 50 -8.32 21.50 2.14
C PRO A 50 -6.82 21.82 2.14
N SER A 51 -6.34 22.61 3.12
CA SER A 51 -4.92 22.97 3.20
C SER A 51 -4.03 21.75 3.49
N GLN A 52 -4.53 20.81 4.30
CA GLN A 52 -3.82 19.55 4.56
C GLN A 52 -3.72 18.69 3.30
N LEU A 53 -4.74 18.69 2.43
CA LEU A 53 -4.68 17.98 1.15
C LEU A 53 -3.70 18.62 0.18
N GLU A 54 -3.63 19.94 0.13
CA GLU A 54 -2.62 20.66 -0.66
C GLU A 54 -1.20 20.35 -0.19
N GLU A 55 -0.98 20.31 1.13
CA GLU A 55 0.30 19.92 1.71
C GLU A 55 0.66 18.46 1.40
N ILE A 56 -0.29 17.54 1.56
CA ILE A 56 -0.10 16.13 1.21
C ILE A 56 0.24 15.98 -0.27
N ASP A 57 -0.45 16.68 -1.16
CA ASP A 57 -0.18 16.63 -2.59
C ASP A 57 1.23 17.14 -2.90
N GLY A 58 1.62 18.27 -2.30
CA GLY A 58 2.96 18.85 -2.47
C GLY A 58 4.10 17.97 -1.96
N ILE A 59 3.91 17.24 -0.85
CA ILE A 59 4.94 16.38 -0.24
C ILE A 59 5.00 15.00 -0.93
N PHE A 60 3.84 14.41 -1.22
CA PHE A 60 3.74 13.01 -1.65
C PHE A 60 3.45 12.84 -3.15
N GLY A 61 3.23 13.92 -3.89
CA GLY A 61 2.92 13.86 -5.32
C GLY A 61 1.59 13.17 -5.62
N GLY A 62 0.59 13.40 -4.76
CA GLY A 62 -0.77 12.91 -4.94
C GLY A 62 -1.09 11.52 -4.37
N ASP A 63 -0.10 10.71 -4.00
CA ASP A 63 -0.33 9.41 -3.35
C ASP A 63 0.51 9.24 -2.08
N PRO A 64 -0.05 9.56 -0.89
CA PRO A 64 0.66 9.38 0.38
C PRO A 64 0.85 7.91 0.77
N TRP A 65 0.12 6.97 0.14
CA TRP A 65 0.13 5.55 0.51
C TRP A 65 0.30 4.66 -0.73
N PRO A 66 1.47 4.70 -1.39
CA PRO A 66 1.72 3.89 -2.57
C PRO A 66 1.68 2.40 -2.20
N TYR A 67 0.86 1.63 -2.91
CA TYR A 67 0.76 0.18 -2.73
C TYR A 67 1.56 -0.54 -3.81
N GLY A 68 2.25 -1.60 -3.41
CA GLY A 68 3.04 -2.44 -4.31
C GLY A 68 4.49 -2.56 -3.85
N LEU A 69 5.14 -3.64 -4.26
CA LEU A 69 6.51 -3.95 -3.87
C LEU A 69 7.50 -2.95 -4.48
N GLU A 70 7.45 -2.73 -5.80
CA GLU A 70 8.48 -1.96 -6.51
C GLU A 70 8.59 -0.50 -6.03
N VAL A 71 7.45 0.18 -5.89
CA VAL A 71 7.42 1.56 -5.39
C VAL A 71 7.90 1.69 -3.94
N ASN A 72 7.86 0.59 -3.16
CA ASN A 72 8.29 0.53 -1.77
C ASN A 72 9.59 -0.28 -1.58
N ARG A 73 10.27 -0.69 -2.66
CA ARG A 73 11.38 -1.65 -2.60
C ARG A 73 12.53 -1.11 -1.76
N LYS A 74 12.99 0.12 -2.05
CA LYS A 74 14.09 0.77 -1.33
C LYS A 74 13.88 0.83 0.19
N PRO A 75 12.75 1.37 0.72
CA PRO A 75 12.55 1.39 2.16
C PRO A 75 12.33 0.00 2.77
N LEU A 76 11.77 -0.97 2.03
CA LEU A 76 11.65 -2.36 2.51
C LEU A 76 13.00 -3.07 2.59
N GLU A 77 13.88 -2.89 1.59
CA GLU A 77 15.23 -3.43 1.60
C GLU A 77 16.04 -2.87 2.77
N ALA A 78 15.91 -1.57 3.03
CA ALA A 78 16.53 -0.92 4.19
C ALA A 78 15.99 -1.51 5.50
N LEU A 79 14.67 -1.71 5.61
CA LEU A 79 14.05 -2.33 6.78
C LEU A 79 14.63 -3.72 7.05
N VAL A 80 14.69 -4.61 6.05
CA VAL A 80 15.22 -5.97 6.25
C VAL A 80 16.70 -5.93 6.65
N THR A 81 17.51 -5.07 6.02
CA THR A 81 18.92 -4.87 6.42
C THR A 81 19.02 -4.46 7.89
N TYR A 82 18.25 -3.46 8.32
CA TYR A 82 18.31 -3.02 9.72
C TYR A 82 17.83 -4.07 10.72
N LEU A 83 16.85 -4.90 10.34
CA LEU A 83 16.38 -6.00 11.19
C LEU A 83 17.47 -7.07 11.38
N GLU A 84 18.26 -7.35 10.34
CA GLU A 84 19.41 -8.24 10.43
C GLU A 84 20.54 -7.62 11.27
N ASP A 85 20.91 -6.37 11.00
CA ASP A 85 21.94 -5.64 11.76
C ASP A 85 21.64 -5.59 13.26
N GLN A 86 20.36 -5.46 13.61
CA GLN A 86 19.87 -5.42 14.99
C GLN A 86 19.60 -6.82 15.57
N THR A 87 19.92 -7.89 14.85
CA THR A 87 19.72 -9.29 15.27
C THR A 87 18.26 -9.66 15.58
N VAL A 88 17.29 -8.89 15.04
CA VAL A 88 15.86 -9.18 15.16
C VAL A 88 15.48 -10.37 14.27
N ILE A 89 16.16 -10.52 13.12
CA ILE A 89 16.07 -11.68 12.25
C ILE A 89 17.45 -12.34 12.11
N PRO A 90 17.52 -13.66 11.93
CA PRO A 90 18.79 -14.38 11.88
C PRO A 90 19.60 -14.13 10.61
N HIS A 91 18.93 -13.72 9.52
CA HIS A 91 19.55 -13.38 8.24
C HIS A 91 18.56 -12.57 7.38
N LYS A 92 19.10 -11.83 6.42
CA LYS A 92 18.31 -11.09 5.42
C LYS A 92 17.43 -12.03 4.60
N VAL A 93 16.12 -11.75 4.57
CA VAL A 93 15.15 -12.48 3.74
C VAL A 93 14.88 -11.70 2.44
N PRO A 94 14.98 -12.32 1.26
CA PRO A 94 14.62 -11.67 0.00
C PRO A 94 13.17 -11.19 0.00
N LEU A 95 12.90 -9.99 -0.52
CA LEU A 95 11.54 -9.44 -0.52
C LEU A 95 10.56 -10.29 -1.33
N GLU A 96 11.04 -10.97 -2.36
CA GLU A 96 10.27 -11.88 -3.21
C GLU A 96 9.76 -13.11 -2.45
N GLN A 97 10.37 -13.44 -1.30
CA GLN A 97 9.88 -14.49 -0.41
C GLN A 97 8.87 -13.97 0.61
N LEU A 98 8.89 -12.65 0.88
CA LEU A 98 7.99 -12.00 1.85
C LEU A 98 6.68 -11.52 1.21
N PHE A 99 6.70 -11.16 -0.07
CA PHE A 99 5.57 -10.58 -0.78
C PHE A 99 5.10 -11.48 -1.92
N ALA A 100 3.78 -11.65 -2.02
CA ALA A 100 3.19 -12.42 -3.11
C ALA A 100 3.24 -11.67 -4.45
N LEU A 101 3.35 -12.42 -5.54
CA LEU A 101 3.32 -11.88 -6.90
C LEU A 101 1.92 -11.39 -7.27
N ILE A 102 1.85 -10.23 -7.92
CA ILE A 102 0.62 -9.65 -8.46
C ILE A 102 0.62 -9.77 -9.98
N TYR A 103 -0.46 -10.29 -10.55
CA TYR A 103 -0.59 -10.54 -11.99
C TYR A 103 -1.55 -9.56 -12.64
N GLY A 104 -1.03 -8.67 -13.50
CA GLY A 104 -1.84 -7.70 -14.24
C GLY A 104 -2.42 -6.57 -13.36
N LYS A 105 -2.73 -5.44 -13.99
CA LYS A 105 -3.54 -4.39 -13.38
C LYS A 105 -5.02 -4.70 -13.59
N ASN A 106 -5.88 -4.22 -12.69
CA ASN A 106 -7.32 -4.24 -12.93
C ASN A 106 -7.60 -3.67 -14.33
N LEU A 107 -8.19 -4.50 -15.20
CA LEU A 107 -8.86 -4.05 -16.42
C LEU A 107 -10.10 -3.25 -15.98
N LYS A 108 -9.91 -2.01 -15.53
CA LYS A 108 -11.05 -1.13 -15.24
C LYS A 108 -11.78 -0.87 -16.57
N ARG A 109 -13.04 -1.32 -16.62
CA ARG A 109 -14.08 -0.82 -17.54
C ARG A 109 -14.51 0.58 -17.13
#